data_AF-A0A2L2Z7Z6-F1
#
_entry.id   AF-A0A2L2Z7Z6-F1
#
_cell.length_a   1.000
_cell.length_b   1.000
_cell.length_c   1.000
_cell.angle_alpha   90.00
_cell.angle_beta   90.00
_cell.angle_gamma   90.00
#
_symmetry.space_group_name_H-M   'P 1'
#
loop_
_entity.id
_entity.type
_entity.pdbx_description
1 polymer ?
#
loop_
_entity_poly.entity_id
_entity_poly.type
_entity_poly.pdbx_seq_one_letter_code
_entity_poly.pdbx_strand_id
1 'polypeptide(L)' 'PIRKDDEVQVVRGHYKGPQTGKSVQVYRKKYSAFIERIQREIANGASAHVGIHPSNLVFVKLKMDKDR' A
#
# COMPACT_ATOMS: atom_id res chain seq x y z
N PRO A 1 -10.64 0.35 -8.93
CA PRO A 1 -9.64 -0.65 -8.47
C PRO A 1 -8.30 0.03 -8.14
N ILE A 2 -7.53 -0.53 -7.19
CA ILE A 2 -6.21 0.00 -6.81
C ILE A 2 -5.22 -0.16 -7.97
N ARG A 3 -4.53 0.93 -8.30
CA ARG A 3 -3.43 0.96 -9.28
C ARG A 3 -2.15 1.40 -8.57
N LYS A 4 -1.02 1.23 -9.26
CA LYS A 4 0.25 1.80 -8.80
C LYS A 4 0.14 3.32 -8.75
N ASP A 5 0.88 3.94 -7.84
CA ASP A 5 0.97 5.38 -7.60
C ASP A 5 -0.30 6.03 -7.01
N ASP A 6 -1.34 5.26 -6.70
CA ASP A 6 -2.44 5.76 -5.88
C ASP A 6 -1.93 6.07 -4.48
N GLU A 7 -2.37 7.20 -3.94
CA GLU A 7 -2.12 7.55 -2.55
C GLU A 7 -3.20 6.94 -1.68
N VAL A 8 -2.77 6.12 -0.74
CA VAL A 8 -3.63 5.30 0.09
C VAL A 8 -3.30 5.50 1.57
N GLN A 9 -4.31 5.30 2.40
CA GLN A 9 -4.22 5.32 3.85
C GLN A 9 -4.69 3.97 4.41
N VAL A 10 -3.99 3.46 5.42
CA VAL A 10 -4.37 2.22 6.11
C VAL A 10 -5.35 2.52 7.24
N VAL A 11 -6.56 1.96 7.16
CA VAL A 11 -7.63 2.21 8.15
C VAL A 11 -7.76 1.13 9.21
N ARG A 12 -7.23 -0.08 8.95
CA ARG A 12 -7.36 -1.25 9.83
C ARG A 12 -6.03 -2.00 9.96
N GLY A 13 -5.86 -2.69 11.09
CA GLY A 13 -4.68 -3.53 11.37
C GLY A 13 -3.54 -2.79 12.08
N HIS A 14 -2.40 -3.46 12.18
CA HIS A 14 -1.24 -2.98 12.95
C HIS A 14 -0.62 -1.70 12.37
N TYR A 15 -0.64 -1.55 11.04
CA TYR A 15 -0.10 -0.37 10.34
C TYR A 15 -1.14 0.75 10.16
N LYS A 16 -2.21 0.76 10.96
CA LYS A 16 -3.23 1.81 10.93
C LYS A 16 -2.61 3.14 11.36
N GLY A 17 -2.87 4.21 10.61
CA GLY A 17 -2.43 5.55 10.98
C GLY A 17 -2.96 6.65 10.07
N PRO A 18 -2.75 7.93 10.45
CA PRO A 18 -3.07 9.08 9.61
C PRO A 18 -2.10 9.21 8.42
N GLN A 19 -0.98 8.50 8.46
CA GLN A 19 0.03 8.58 7.42
C GLN A 19 -0.49 7.98 6.11
N THR A 20 -0.46 8.81 5.08
CA THR A 20 -0.68 8.38 3.71
C THR A 20 0.62 7.87 3.12
N GLY A 21 0.50 6.93 2.18
CA GLY A 21 1.63 6.41 1.44
C GLY A 21 1.22 6.09 0.01
N LYS A 22 2.18 6.20 -0.91
CA LYS A 22 1.97 5.78 -2.29
C LYS A 22 2.04 4.25 -2.40
N SER A 23 1.16 3.71 -3.24
CA SER A 23 1.18 2.31 -3.62
C SER A 23 2.33 2.05 -4.62
N VAL A 24 3.38 1.40 -4.15
CA VAL A 24 4.56 1.04 -4.97
C VAL A 24 4.19 -0.05 -5.96
N GLN A 25 3.48 -1.07 -5.47
CA GLN A 25 3.11 -2.23 -6.26
C GLN A 25 1.80 -2.83 -5.81
N VAL A 26 0.97 -3.22 -6.78
CA VAL A 26 -0.23 -4.03 -6.55
C VAL A 26 0.12 -5.48 -6.90
N TYR A 27 0.31 -6.31 -5.88
CA TYR A 27 0.68 -7.71 -6.04
C TYR A 27 -0.56 -8.60 -6.13
N ARG A 28 -1.12 -8.65 -7.34
CA ARG A 28 -2.39 -9.35 -7.64
C ARG A 28 -2.35 -10.85 -7.36
N LYS A 29 -1.19 -11.50 -7.50
CA LYS A 29 -1.03 -12.94 -7.19
C LYS A 29 -1.36 -13.28 -5.72
N LYS A 30 -1.09 -12.34 -4.79
CA LYS A 30 -1.40 -12.49 -3.36
C LYS A 30 -2.48 -11.51 -2.88
N TYR A 31 -3.21 -10.87 -3.80
CA TYR A 31 -4.25 -9.86 -3.51
C TYR A 31 -3.81 -8.81 -2.46
N SER A 32 -2.56 -8.37 -2.54
CA SER A 32 -1.94 -7.46 -1.56
C SER A 32 -1.34 -6.25 -2.26
N ALA A 33 -1.29 -5.11 -1.57
CA ALA A 33 -0.63 -3.89 -2.03
C ALA A 33 0.58 -3.60 -1.13
N PHE A 34 1.67 -3.13 -1.75
CA PHE A 34 2.85 -2.62 -1.06
C PHE A 34 2.81 -1.11 -1.05
N ILE A 35 3.03 -0.56 0.14
CA ILE A 35 3.01 0.89 0.40
C ILE A 35 4.43 1.30 0.75
N GLU A 36 4.91 2.40 0.16
CA GLU A 36 6.31 2.86 0.22
C GLU A 36 6.86 2.94 1.65
N ARG A 37 6.05 3.51 2.55
CA ARG A 37 6.41 3.76 3.95
C ARG A 37 6.17 2.56 4.88
N ILE A 38 5.58 1.48 4.38
CA ILE A 38 5.23 0.31 5.20
C ILE A 38 6.21 -0.80 4.87
N GLN A 39 7.29 -0.81 5.63
CA GLN A 39 8.35 -1.79 5.55
C GLN A 39 8.59 -2.40 6.93
N ARG A 40 9.01 -3.66 6.93
CA ARG A 40 9.44 -4.39 8.11
C ARG A 40 10.90 -4.76 7.93
N GLU A 41 11.70 -4.50 8.96
CA GLU A 41 13.07 -4.96 9.01
C GLU A 41 13.10 -6.47 9.32
N ILE A 42 13.87 -7.22 8.53
CA ILE A 42 14.10 -8.66 8.73
C ILE A 42 15.46 -8.88 9.40
N ALA A 43 15.68 -10.07 9.95
CA ALA A 43 16.83 -10.37 10.83
C ALA A 43 18.21 -10.12 10.19
N ASN A 44 18.30 -10.07 8.85
CA ASN A 44 19.52 -9.75 8.12
C ASN A 44 19.74 -8.24 7.93
N GLY A 45 18.95 -7.37 8.57
CA GLY A 45 19.05 -5.91 8.47
C GLY A 45 18.49 -5.31 7.18
N ALA A 46 17.88 -6.11 6.31
CA ALA A 46 17.20 -5.60 5.12
C ALA A 46 15.75 -5.21 5.42
N SER A 47 15.22 -4.27 4.65
CA SER A 47 13.81 -3.89 4.72
C SER A 47 12.97 -4.64 3.69
N ALA A 48 11.88 -5.26 4.14
CA ALA A 48 10.91 -5.94 3.28
C ALA A 48 9.55 -5.25 3.33
N HIS A 49 8.89 -5.11 2.18
CA HIS A 49 7.54 -4.55 2.13
C HIS A 49 6.52 -5.47 2.78
N VAL A 50 5.61 -4.88 3.53
CA VAL A 50 4.48 -5.61 4.11
C VAL A 50 3.30 -5.58 3.14
N GLY A 51 2.75 -6.75 2.84
CA GLY A 51 1.54 -6.87 2.03
C GLY A 51 0.30 -6.49 2.83
N ILE A 52 -0.43 -5.48 2.36
CA ILE A 52 -1.71 -5.09 2.96
C ILE A 52 -2.86 -5.41 2.00
N HIS A 53 -3.91 -6.00 2.53
CA HIS A 53 -5.12 -6.28 1.74
C HIS A 53 -5.83 -4.97 1.37
N PRO A 54 -6.23 -4.77 0.10
CA PRO A 54 -6.82 -3.52 -0.37
C PRO A 54 -8.13 -3.12 0.32
N SER A 55 -8.88 -4.07 0.92
CA SER A 55 -10.09 -3.73 1.70
C SER A 55 -9.79 -2.96 3.00
N ASN A 56 -8.54 -3.00 3.46
CA ASN A 56 -8.09 -2.28 4.66
C ASN A 56 -7.47 -0.93 4.31
N LEU A 57 -7.54 -0.53 3.04
CA LEU A 57 -7.02 0.73 2.52
C LEU A 57 -8.17 1.66 2.12
N VAL A 58 -7.93 2.96 2.30
CA VAL A 58 -8.78 4.03 1.78
C VAL A 58 -7.95 4.86 0.81
N PHE A 59 -8.54 5.23 -0.33
CA PHE A 59 -7.91 6.12 -1.30
C PHE A 59 -7.97 7.56 -0.80
N VAL A 60 -6.83 8.24 -0.82
CA VAL A 60 -6.74 9.67 -0.50
C VAL A 60 -6.60 10.48 -1.77
N LYS A 61 -5.71 10.06 -2.67
CA LYS A 61 -5.53 10.68 -3.98
C LYS A 61 -5.42 9.61 -5.04
N LEU A 62 -6.25 9.75 -6.08
CA LEU A 62 -6.25 8.85 -7.22
C LEU A 62 -5.27 9.36 -8.27
N LYS A 63 -4.50 8.45 -8.86
CA LYS A 63 -3.77 8.75 -10.11
C LYS A 63 -4.75 8.74 -11.28
N MET A 64 -5.03 9.90 -11.86
CA MET A 64 -5.92 10.00 -13.01
C MET A 64 -5.19 9.63 -14.31
N ASP A 65 -5.79 8.74 -15.09
CA ASP A 65 -5.38 8.40 -16.46
C ASP A 65 -6.63 8.54 -17.36
N LYS A 66 -6.47 8.57 -18.69
CA LYS A 66 -7.60 8.72 -19.62
C LYS A 66 -8.69 7.66 -19.46
N ASP A 67 -8.31 6.43 -19.09
CA ASP A 67 -9.21 5.29 -18.89
C ASP A 67 -9.57 5.08 -17.40
N ARG A 68 -9.51 6.14 -16.59
CA ARG A 68 -9.76 6.06 -15.16
C ARG A 68 -10.88 6.97 -14.69
#